data_AF-A0A328D6D7-F1
#
_entry.id   AF-A0A328D6D7-F1
#
_cell.length_a   1.000
_cell.length_b   1.000
_cell.length_c   1.000
_cell.angle_alpha   90.00
_cell.angle_beta   90.00
_cell.angle_gamma   90.00
#
_symmetry.space_group_name_H-M   'P 1'
#
loop_
_entity.id
_entity.type
_entity.pdbx_description
1 polymer ?
#
loop_
_entity_poly.entity_id
_entity_poly.type
_entity_poly.pdbx_seq_one_letter_code
_entity_poly.pdbx_strand_id
1 'polypeptide(L)'
;MSREDGRKLLPCLQEPSIITSLRPMTRFTDWGSLRYLHDIFYAFKLQYETPVDPATCKIKRRATHAIILLSSCLVSYDFDQNAFKVYDDHVPQECSWNCCTGVGHGDLFYILCQKNTYEKPYAVLMVYNDSVHKWYPTPVVGFENFPHALPVSYELFSKPELPRAQLLLIGEGRLCILWADKIDIHNAVTQIYCTKFDVQVIDEQPCAVNVSTQLYNVRGPHFIGINAV
;
A
#
# COMPACT_ATOMS: atom_id res chain seq x y z
N MET A 1 -58.92 -20.18 -20.18
CA MET A 1 -58.24 -20.90 -19.09
C MET A 1 -56.75 -20.88 -19.40
N SER A 2 -56.05 -19.75 -19.23
CA SER A 2 -55.69 -19.10 -17.96
C SER A 2 -54.69 -19.93 -17.15
N ARG A 3 -53.41 -19.55 -17.19
CA ARG A 3 -52.75 -18.93 -16.03
C ARG A 3 -51.51 -18.16 -16.48
N GLU A 4 -51.59 -16.86 -16.27
CA GLU A 4 -50.46 -15.94 -16.13
C GLU A 4 -49.65 -16.33 -14.89
N ASP A 5 -48.33 -16.11 -14.94
CA ASP A 5 -47.61 -15.64 -13.76
C ASP A 5 -46.50 -14.70 -14.21
N GLY A 6 -46.73 -13.42 -13.94
CA GLY A 6 -45.80 -12.34 -14.19
C GLY A 6 -44.75 -12.26 -13.09
N ARG A 7 -43.48 -12.20 -13.50
CA ARG A 7 -42.46 -11.42 -12.79
C ARG A 7 -41.71 -10.57 -13.80
N LYS A 8 -42.10 -9.30 -13.86
CA LYS A 8 -41.27 -8.22 -14.40
C LYS A 8 -39.99 -8.16 -13.57
N LEU A 9 -38.88 -8.61 -14.14
CA LEU A 9 -37.54 -8.26 -13.65
C LEU A 9 -37.12 -6.98 -14.35
N LEU A 10 -36.83 -5.97 -13.53
CA LEU A 10 -36.23 -4.70 -13.92
C LEU A 10 -34.95 -4.93 -14.73
N PRO A 11 -34.63 -4.12 -15.75
CA PRO A 11 -33.28 -4.11 -16.29
C PRO A 11 -32.36 -3.51 -15.23
N CYS A 12 -31.57 -4.37 -14.57
CA CYS A 12 -30.41 -3.93 -13.82
C CYS A 12 -29.48 -3.19 -14.79
N LEU A 13 -29.23 -1.92 -14.49
CA LEU A 13 -28.18 -1.13 -15.08
C LEU A 13 -26.86 -1.92 -14.98
N GLN A 14 -26.33 -2.33 -16.13
CA GLN A 14 -24.95 -2.78 -16.25
C GLN A 14 -24.05 -1.63 -15.80
N GLU A 15 -23.36 -1.82 -14.68
CA GLU A 15 -22.16 -1.06 -14.38
C GLU A 15 -21.14 -1.31 -15.51
N PRO A 16 -20.55 -0.27 -16.12
CA PRO A 16 -19.48 -0.49 -17.06
C PRO A 16 -18.26 -1.03 -16.32
N SER A 17 -18.01 -2.33 -16.52
CA SER A 17 -16.75 -3.00 -16.23
C SER A 17 -15.63 -2.37 -17.05
N ILE A 18 -14.95 -1.36 -16.50
CA ILE A 18 -13.71 -0.82 -17.08
C ILE A 18 -12.53 -1.59 -16.47
N ILE A 19 -12.37 -2.84 -16.90
CA ILE A 19 -11.07 -3.49 -16.95
C ILE A 19 -11.00 -4.17 -18.30
N THR A 20 -10.35 -3.51 -19.26
CA THR A 20 -9.59 -4.15 -20.35
C THR A 20 -8.93 -3.07 -21.20
N SER A 21 -7.70 -3.36 -21.64
CA SER A 21 -6.88 -2.56 -22.56
C SER A 21 -6.01 -1.45 -21.94
N LEU A 22 -5.13 -1.80 -20.99
CA LEU A 22 -3.78 -1.23 -21.02
C LEU A 22 -3.08 -1.80 -22.26
N ARG A 23 -3.12 -1.06 -23.39
CA ARG A 23 -2.19 -1.33 -24.48
C ARG A 23 -0.77 -1.04 -23.95
N PRO A 24 0.23 -1.90 -24.19
CA PRO A 24 1.60 -1.55 -23.89
C PRO A 24 1.99 -0.39 -24.81
N MET A 25 2.06 0.82 -24.26
CA MET A 25 2.60 1.95 -25.01
C MET A 25 4.12 1.77 -25.12
N THR A 26 4.51 1.26 -26.27
CA THR A 26 5.86 1.32 -26.80
C THR A 26 6.23 2.77 -27.07
N ARG A 27 6.99 3.39 -26.15
CA ARG A 27 8.18 4.22 -26.40
C ARG A 27 8.62 4.95 -25.12
N PHE A 28 9.32 4.22 -24.26
CA PHE A 28 10.32 4.80 -23.36
C PHE A 28 11.62 4.98 -24.16
N THR A 29 11.67 5.93 -25.08
CA THR A 29 12.88 6.19 -25.88
C THR A 29 13.08 7.69 -26.02
N ASP A 30 13.42 8.34 -24.92
CA ASP A 30 14.28 9.54 -24.91
C ASP A 30 14.81 9.83 -23.49
N TRP A 31 15.12 8.76 -22.75
CA TRP A 31 15.83 8.87 -21.47
C TRP A 31 17.31 8.63 -21.74
N GLY A 32 18.06 9.72 -21.84
CA GLY A 32 19.51 9.68 -21.73
C GLY A 32 19.88 9.06 -20.37
N SER A 33 20.56 7.93 -20.43
CA SER A 33 21.03 7.05 -19.34
C SER A 33 20.17 5.80 -19.09
N LEU A 34 20.72 4.68 -19.58
CA LEU A 34 20.36 3.28 -19.37
C LEU A 34 20.46 2.80 -17.90
N ARG A 35 20.11 3.62 -16.89
CA ARG A 35 20.24 3.23 -15.46
C ARG A 35 18.94 2.80 -14.75
N TYR A 36 17.78 2.91 -15.39
CA TYR A 36 16.49 2.76 -14.70
C TYR A 36 15.64 1.55 -15.15
N LEU A 37 16.27 0.45 -15.60
CA LEU A 37 15.51 -0.73 -16.05
C LEU A 37 14.81 -1.52 -14.92
N HIS A 38 15.03 -1.16 -13.64
CA HIS A 38 14.43 -1.82 -12.49
C HIS A 38 14.02 -0.82 -11.39
N ASP A 39 13.18 0.16 -11.72
CA ASP A 39 12.58 0.99 -10.68
C ASP A 39 11.43 0.22 -10.00
N ILE A 40 11.43 0.20 -8.67
CA ILE A 40 10.42 -0.53 -7.88
C ILE A 40 9.30 0.44 -7.49
N PHE A 41 8.07 0.04 -7.79
CA PHE A 41 6.87 0.74 -7.37
C PHE A 41 6.59 0.43 -5.90
N TYR A 42 6.49 1.46 -5.05
CA TYR A 42 6.20 1.27 -3.64
C TYR A 42 4.79 1.68 -3.25
N ALA A 43 4.34 2.84 -3.70
CA ALA A 43 3.07 3.40 -3.31
C ALA A 43 2.56 4.39 -4.34
N PHE A 44 1.26 4.64 -4.32
CA PHE A 44 0.65 5.77 -5.00
C PHE A 44 -0.49 6.34 -4.16
N LYS A 45 -0.89 7.56 -4.50
CA LYS A 45 -2.15 8.15 -4.07
C LYS A 45 -2.79 8.91 -5.22
N LEU A 46 -4.10 9.02 -5.16
CA LEU A 46 -4.90 9.82 -6.07
C LEU A 46 -5.42 11.05 -5.35
N GLN A 47 -5.25 12.21 -5.99
CA GLN A 47 -5.91 13.44 -5.57
C GLN A 47 -7.20 13.57 -6.38
N TYR A 48 -8.28 13.90 -5.67
CA TYR A 48 -9.60 14.02 -6.26
C TYR A 48 -10.09 15.46 -6.15
N GLU A 49 -10.71 15.95 -7.22
CA GLU A 49 -11.66 17.03 -7.10
C GLU A 49 -13.02 16.46 -6.68
N THR A 50 -13.74 17.22 -5.86
CA THR A 50 -15.12 16.94 -5.45
C THR A 50 -16.09 18.00 -6.00
N PRO A 51 -16.21 18.16 -7.33
CA PRO A 51 -17.19 19.06 -7.89
C PRO A 51 -18.61 18.62 -7.47
N VAL A 52 -19.39 19.59 -7.02
CA VAL A 52 -20.82 19.41 -6.84
C VAL A 52 -21.45 19.57 -8.22
N ASP A 53 -22.09 18.51 -8.71
CA ASP A 53 -22.88 18.59 -9.94
C ASP A 53 -24.05 19.56 -9.71
N PRO A 54 -24.10 20.73 -10.37
CA PRO A 54 -25.10 21.76 -10.06
C PRO A 54 -26.53 21.31 -10.40
N ALA A 55 -26.69 20.32 -11.29
CA ALA A 55 -27.98 19.84 -11.73
C ALA A 55 -28.52 18.69 -10.85
N THR A 56 -27.64 17.94 -10.19
CA THR A 56 -28.03 16.77 -9.40
C THR A 56 -27.72 16.87 -7.91
N CYS A 57 -26.99 17.92 -7.50
CA CYS A 57 -26.42 18.09 -6.15
C CYS A 57 -25.60 16.86 -5.68
N LYS A 58 -25.16 16.00 -6.60
CA LYS A 58 -24.34 14.83 -6.30
C LYS A 58 -22.87 15.19 -6.41
N ILE A 59 -22.09 14.73 -5.45
CA ILE A 59 -20.64 14.83 -5.49
C ILE A 59 -20.14 13.79 -6.50
N LYS A 60 -19.52 14.22 -7.59
CA LYS A 60 -18.75 13.35 -8.47
C LYS A 60 -17.29 13.46 -8.04
N ARG A 61 -16.69 12.36 -7.61
CA ARG A 61 -15.23 12.31 -7.37
C ARG A 61 -14.53 12.10 -8.69
N ARG A 62 -13.66 13.02 -9.08
CA ARG A 62 -12.82 12.90 -10.27
C ARG A 62 -11.37 12.94 -9.83
N ALA A 63 -10.61 11.88 -10.13
CA ALA A 63 -9.16 11.90 -9.91
C ALA A 63 -8.53 12.88 -10.90
N THR A 64 -7.71 13.80 -10.39
CA THR A 64 -7.04 14.84 -11.19
C THR A 64 -5.54 14.68 -11.22
N HIS A 65 -4.97 14.11 -10.16
CA HIS A 65 -3.54 13.82 -10.10
C HIS A 65 -3.29 12.45 -9.47
N ALA A 66 -2.24 11.78 -9.95
CA ALA A 66 -1.64 10.64 -9.27
C ALA A 66 -0.23 11.04 -8.82
N ILE A 67 0.05 10.82 -7.53
CA ILE A 67 1.42 10.91 -7.01
C ILE A 67 1.89 9.49 -6.77
N ILE A 68 3.03 9.13 -7.37
CA ILE A 68 3.57 7.79 -7.42
C ILE A 68 4.96 7.83 -6.80
N LEU A 69 5.18 7.07 -5.74
CA LEU A 69 6.49 6.90 -5.14
C LEU A 69 7.14 5.65 -5.71
N LEU A 70 8.17 5.89 -6.51
CA LEU A 70 9.08 4.86 -6.99
C LEU A 70 10.30 4.83 -6.09
N SER A 71 11.17 3.87 -6.34
CA SER A 71 12.37 3.72 -5.53
C SER A 71 13.43 4.76 -5.79
N SER A 72 13.52 5.21 -7.05
CA SER A 72 14.51 6.18 -7.48
C SER A 72 13.98 7.62 -7.55
N CYS A 73 12.67 7.81 -7.53
CA CYS A 73 12.07 9.13 -7.69
C CYS A 73 10.60 9.18 -7.21
N LEU A 74 10.09 10.40 -7.10
CA LEU A 74 8.66 10.68 -6.98
C LEU A 74 8.14 11.18 -8.33
N VAL A 75 7.02 10.63 -8.77
CA VAL A 75 6.37 11.02 -10.03
C VAL A 75 5.00 11.60 -9.74
N SER A 76 4.74 12.81 -10.22
CA SER A 76 3.41 13.39 -10.27
C SER A 76 2.87 13.27 -11.71
N TYR A 77 1.68 12.72 -11.86
CA TYR A 77 0.97 12.62 -13.13
C TYR A 77 -0.32 13.42 -13.08
N ASP A 78 -0.46 14.39 -13.98
CA ASP A 78 -1.67 15.19 -14.18
C ASP A 78 -2.52 14.53 -15.27
N PHE A 79 -3.74 14.08 -14.91
CA PHE A 79 -4.63 13.39 -15.84
C PHE A 79 -5.22 14.32 -16.90
N ASP A 80 -5.37 15.61 -16.61
CA ASP A 80 -6.02 16.59 -17.48
C ASP A 80 -5.04 17.10 -18.53
N GLN A 81 -3.78 17.31 -18.12
CA GLN A 81 -2.69 17.69 -19.02
C GLN A 81 -2.03 16.48 -19.69
N ASN A 82 -2.30 15.27 -19.20
CA ASN A 82 -1.63 14.03 -19.61
C ASN A 82 -0.09 14.18 -19.56
N ALA A 83 0.41 14.72 -18.46
CA ALA A 83 1.80 15.12 -18.30
C ALA A 83 2.40 14.59 -17.00
N PHE A 84 3.69 14.26 -17.04
CA PHE A 84 4.47 13.81 -15.89
C PHE A 84 5.40 14.92 -15.40
N LYS A 85 5.57 14.98 -14.08
CA LYS A 85 6.65 15.69 -13.40
C LYS A 85 7.39 14.69 -12.53
N VAL A 86 8.72 14.72 -12.59
CA VAL A 86 9.59 13.81 -11.85
C VAL A 86 10.42 14.64 -10.88
N TYR A 87 10.46 14.20 -9.64
CA TYR A 87 11.24 14.80 -8.55
C TYR A 87 12.30 13.80 -8.10
N ASP A 88 13.50 14.29 -7.83
CA ASP A 88 14.65 13.49 -7.35
C ASP A 88 14.51 13.14 -5.86
N ASP A 89 13.34 12.62 -5.49
CA ASP A 89 13.00 12.18 -4.14
C ASP A 89 12.97 10.66 -4.12
N HIS A 90 14.10 10.05 -3.74
CA HIS A 90 14.25 8.61 -3.68
C HIS A 90 14.00 8.07 -2.27
N VAL A 91 13.69 6.79 -2.18
CA VAL A 91 13.57 6.09 -0.88
C VAL A 91 14.96 5.99 -0.23
N PRO A 92 15.10 6.21 1.10
CA PRO A 92 16.38 6.14 1.77
C PRO A 92 17.08 4.80 1.55
N GLN A 93 18.36 4.84 1.22
CA GLN A 93 19.17 3.65 0.90
C GLN A 93 19.20 2.61 2.02
N GLU A 94 19.00 3.04 3.28
CA GLU A 94 18.92 2.15 4.44
C GLU A 94 17.72 1.18 4.42
N CYS A 95 16.73 1.45 3.57
CA CYS A 95 15.55 0.60 3.40
C CYS A 95 15.87 -0.52 2.39
N SER A 96 15.80 -1.78 2.83
CA SER A 96 16.04 -2.94 1.99
C SER A 96 14.84 -3.27 1.10
N TRP A 97 15.14 -3.48 -0.18
CA TRP A 97 14.23 -3.71 -1.31
C TRP A 97 13.32 -4.94 -1.25
N ASN A 98 13.55 -5.84 -0.29
CA ASN A 98 12.92 -7.17 -0.27
C ASN A 98 11.55 -7.23 0.41
N CYS A 99 11.16 -6.22 1.18
CA CYS A 99 9.87 -6.15 1.88
C CYS A 99 9.38 -4.71 1.95
N CYS A 100 9.16 -4.10 0.78
CA CYS A 100 8.63 -2.74 0.69
C CYS A 100 7.21 -2.77 0.13
N THR A 101 6.25 -2.36 0.95
CA THR A 101 4.86 -2.11 0.55
C THR A 101 4.48 -0.75 1.12
N GLY A 102 3.66 -0.01 0.40
CA GLY A 102 3.38 1.36 0.76
C GLY A 102 2.01 1.84 0.35
N VAL A 103 1.52 2.84 1.07
CA VAL A 103 0.25 3.51 0.79
C VAL A 103 0.42 5.01 0.94
N GLY A 104 -0.23 5.78 0.09
CA GLY A 104 -0.32 7.24 0.25
C GLY A 104 -1.68 7.66 0.82
N HIS A 105 -1.68 8.60 1.75
CA HIS A 105 -2.87 9.20 2.35
C HIS A 105 -2.61 10.64 2.77
N GLY A 106 -3.48 11.57 2.37
CA GLY A 106 -3.24 13.00 2.57
C GLY A 106 -1.95 13.42 1.88
N ASP A 107 -1.08 14.13 2.60
CA ASP A 107 0.25 14.57 2.15
C ASP A 107 1.38 13.60 2.52
N LEU A 108 1.02 12.36 2.91
CA LEU A 108 1.96 11.40 3.44
C LEU A 108 1.96 10.10 2.64
N PHE A 109 3.15 9.54 2.48
CA PHE A 109 3.38 8.16 2.08
C PHE A 109 3.92 7.39 3.27
N TYR A 110 3.31 6.24 3.52
CA TYR A 110 3.72 5.30 4.55
C TYR A 110 4.33 4.10 3.85
N ILE A 111 5.57 3.76 4.21
CA ILE A 111 6.33 2.67 3.58
C ILE A 111 6.76 1.70 4.65
N LEU A 112 6.20 0.50 4.64
CA LEU A 112 6.69 -0.60 5.45
C LEU A 112 7.90 -1.18 4.73
N CYS A 113 9.08 -1.09 5.33
CA CYS A 113 10.33 -1.58 4.76
C CYS A 113 11.10 -2.46 5.73
N GLN A 114 12.03 -3.25 5.20
CA GLN A 114 12.97 -4.03 5.99
C GLN A 114 14.22 -3.19 6.25
N LYS A 115 14.60 -3.02 7.52
CA LYS A 115 15.91 -2.47 7.91
C LYS A 115 16.87 -3.65 8.10
N ASN A 116 17.90 -3.71 7.25
CA ASN A 116 18.94 -4.74 7.34
C ASN A 116 19.95 -4.34 8.42
N THR A 117 20.17 -5.23 9.38
CA THR A 117 21.33 -5.14 10.29
C THR A 117 22.16 -6.40 10.17
N TYR A 118 23.41 -6.35 10.67
CA TYR A 118 24.32 -7.50 10.68
C TYR A 118 23.79 -8.68 11.50
N GLU A 119 22.89 -8.43 12.45
CA GLU A 119 22.40 -9.44 13.38
C GLU A 119 21.09 -10.06 12.89
N LYS A 120 20.03 -9.25 12.70
CA LYS A 120 18.72 -9.70 12.18
C LYS A 120 17.99 -8.57 11.43
N PRO A 121 17.41 -8.84 10.25
CA PRO A 121 16.51 -7.88 9.60
C PRO A 121 15.25 -7.68 10.45
N TYR A 122 14.72 -6.46 10.47
CA TYR A 122 13.42 -6.18 11.10
C TYR A 122 12.61 -5.21 10.26
N ALA A 123 11.28 -5.24 10.42
CA ALA A 123 10.40 -4.32 9.74
C ALA A 123 10.39 -2.96 10.44
N VAL A 124 10.35 -1.89 9.67
CA VAL A 124 10.09 -0.53 10.15
C VAL A 124 9.08 0.15 9.24
N LEU A 125 8.33 1.11 9.79
CA LEU A 125 7.44 1.95 9.03
C LEU A 125 8.09 3.32 8.86
N MET A 126 8.34 3.72 7.62
CA MET A 126 8.89 5.03 7.25
C MET A 126 7.79 5.93 6.73
N VAL A 127 7.98 7.24 6.88
CA VAL A 127 7.04 8.26 6.43
C VAL A 127 7.74 9.26 5.53
N TYR A 128 7.15 9.53 4.38
CA TYR A 128 7.54 10.59 3.46
C TYR A 128 6.41 11.61 3.33
N ASN A 129 6.73 12.90 3.37
CA ASN A 129 5.79 13.98 3.14
C ASN A 129 6.04 14.61 1.78
N ASP A 130 5.12 14.42 0.84
CA ASP A 130 5.27 14.92 -0.53
C ASP A 130 4.94 16.40 -0.68
N SER A 131 4.18 17.01 0.25
CA SER A 131 3.91 18.46 0.20
C SER A 131 5.15 19.31 0.45
N VAL A 132 6.07 18.79 1.28
CA VAL A 132 7.34 19.46 1.62
C VAL A 132 8.57 18.71 1.11
N HIS A 133 8.35 17.66 0.31
CA HIS A 133 9.38 16.81 -0.27
C HIS A 133 10.43 16.33 0.75
N LYS A 134 9.97 15.75 1.87
CA LYS A 134 10.85 15.39 3.00
C LYS A 134 10.48 14.05 3.63
N TRP A 135 11.50 13.22 3.85
CA TRP A 135 11.42 12.04 4.71
C TRP A 135 11.49 12.43 6.18
N TYR A 136 10.69 11.76 7.01
CA TYR A 136 10.94 11.77 8.45
C TYR A 136 12.24 10.99 8.72
N PRO A 137 13.16 11.56 9.52
CA PRO A 137 14.49 10.96 9.72
C PRO A 137 14.46 9.67 10.53
N THR A 138 13.39 9.46 11.30
CA THR A 138 13.19 8.33 12.18
C THR A 138 11.97 7.51 11.73
N PRO A 139 11.99 6.18 11.93
CA PRO A 139 10.79 5.37 11.74
C PRO A 139 9.65 5.77 12.67
N VAL A 140 8.44 5.33 12.34
CA VAL A 140 7.28 5.43 13.23
C VAL A 140 7.53 4.63 14.51
N VAL A 141 7.41 5.29 15.65
CA VAL A 141 7.54 4.69 17.00
C VAL A 141 6.16 4.38 17.59
N GLY A 142 6.09 3.66 18.71
CA GLY A 142 4.82 3.37 19.42
C GLY A 142 4.30 1.95 19.21
N PHE A 143 5.03 1.11 18.47
CA PHE A 143 4.71 -0.32 18.29
C PHE A 143 5.30 -1.21 19.39
N GLU A 144 6.21 -0.69 20.23
CA GLU A 144 7.04 -1.45 21.16
C GLU A 144 6.21 -2.17 22.24
N ASN A 145 5.05 -1.62 22.58
CA ASN A 145 4.14 -2.17 23.58
C ASN A 145 3.13 -3.18 23.00
N PHE A 146 3.19 -3.45 21.70
CA PHE A 146 2.22 -4.28 20.98
C PHE A 146 2.94 -5.48 20.34
N PRO A 147 2.93 -6.65 21.01
CA PRO A 147 3.53 -7.86 20.47
C PRO A 147 2.99 -8.17 19.08
N HIS A 148 3.89 -8.52 18.16
CA HIS A 148 3.56 -8.86 16.77
C HIS A 148 2.94 -7.73 15.95
N ALA A 149 3.04 -6.48 16.42
CA ALA A 149 2.55 -5.32 15.67
C ALA A 149 3.23 -5.19 14.30
N LEU A 150 4.54 -5.43 14.27
CA LEU A 150 5.38 -5.43 13.09
C LEU A 150 5.82 -6.86 12.72
N PRO A 151 6.08 -7.14 11.42
CA PRO A 151 6.69 -8.38 10.99
C PRO A 151 8.01 -8.65 11.72
N VAL A 152 8.17 -9.87 12.23
CA VAL A 152 9.38 -10.30 12.94
C VAL A 152 10.13 -11.31 12.09
N SER A 153 11.46 -11.20 12.03
CA SER A 153 12.28 -12.15 11.27
C SER A 153 12.22 -13.55 11.86
N TYR A 154 12.11 -14.57 11.01
CA TYR A 154 12.26 -15.97 11.38
C TYR A 154 13.48 -16.59 10.69
N GLU A 155 14.03 -17.65 11.27
CA GLU A 155 15.14 -18.39 10.66
C GLU A 155 14.59 -19.43 9.67
N LEU A 156 14.91 -19.23 8.39
CA LEU A 156 14.63 -20.18 7.33
C LEU A 156 15.97 -20.64 6.74
N PHE A 157 16.26 -21.95 6.80
CA PHE A 157 17.44 -22.55 6.16
C PHE A 157 18.74 -21.74 6.36
N SER A 158 19.04 -21.38 7.63
CA SER A 158 20.25 -20.66 8.06
C SER A 158 20.35 -19.16 7.73
N LYS A 159 19.30 -18.51 7.21
CA LYS A 159 19.26 -17.05 7.07
C LYS A 159 17.98 -16.48 7.71
N PRO A 160 18.07 -15.38 8.47
CA PRO A 160 16.89 -14.71 8.95
C PRO A 160 16.18 -14.02 7.77
N GLU A 161 14.88 -14.29 7.62
CA GLU A 161 14.03 -13.70 6.59
C GLU A 161 12.83 -13.02 7.27
N LEU A 162 12.41 -11.87 6.73
CA LEU A 162 11.22 -11.17 7.19
C LEU A 162 9.99 -11.75 6.46
N PRO A 163 8.88 -12.02 7.15
CA PRO A 163 7.67 -12.47 6.48
C PRO A 163 7.16 -11.41 5.51
N ARG A 164 6.55 -11.88 4.42
CA ARG A 164 5.83 -10.98 3.52
C ARG A 164 4.71 -10.28 4.28
N ALA A 165 4.66 -8.97 4.12
CA ALA A 165 3.68 -8.10 4.73
C ALA A 165 3.03 -7.20 3.68
N GLN A 166 1.80 -6.78 3.96
CA GLN A 166 1.06 -5.79 3.20
C GLN A 166 0.71 -4.62 4.13
N LEU A 167 0.99 -3.40 3.68
CA LEU A 167 0.50 -2.19 4.33
C LEU A 167 -0.72 -1.71 3.56
N LEU A 168 -1.79 -1.44 4.28
CA LEU A 168 -3.09 -1.09 3.72
C LEU A 168 -3.61 0.19 4.37
N LEU A 169 -4.32 0.99 3.57
CA LEU A 169 -5.15 2.07 4.04
C LEU A 169 -6.59 1.55 4.20
N ILE A 170 -7.15 1.62 5.42
CA ILE A 170 -8.47 1.12 5.77
C ILE A 170 -9.34 2.24 6.37
N GLY A 171 -10.63 2.28 6.00
CA GLY A 171 -11.57 3.24 6.57
C GLY A 171 -11.13 4.71 6.41
N GLU A 172 -11.43 5.54 7.42
CA GLU A 172 -11.18 6.99 7.46
C GLU A 172 -9.69 7.35 7.65
N GLY A 173 -8.79 6.75 6.85
CA GLY A 173 -7.36 7.05 6.90
C GLY A 173 -6.55 6.22 7.91
N ARG A 174 -7.16 5.17 8.48
CA ARG A 174 -6.50 4.26 9.41
C ARG A 174 -5.60 3.30 8.64
N LEU A 175 -4.45 2.93 9.20
CA LEU A 175 -3.51 2.01 8.59
C LEU A 175 -3.67 0.59 9.13
N CYS A 176 -3.33 -0.39 8.31
CA CYS A 176 -3.33 -1.80 8.67
C CYS A 176 -2.08 -2.49 8.11
N ILE A 177 -1.32 -3.17 8.97
CA ILE A 177 -0.26 -4.09 8.54
C ILE A 177 -0.80 -5.51 8.66
N LEU A 178 -0.83 -6.22 7.52
CA LEU A 178 -1.14 -7.63 7.44
C LEU A 178 0.13 -8.41 7.16
N TRP A 179 0.44 -9.40 7.99
CA TRP A 179 1.58 -10.29 7.75
C TRP A 179 1.29 -11.68 8.27
N ALA A 180 1.90 -12.69 7.65
CA ALA A 180 1.77 -14.07 8.09
C ALA A 180 3.08 -14.53 8.71
N ASP A 181 3.01 -15.13 9.90
CA ASP A 181 4.16 -15.78 10.51
C ASP A 181 4.41 -17.16 9.89
N LYS A 182 5.54 -17.77 10.25
CA LYS A 182 6.00 -19.07 9.76
C LYS A 182 4.86 -20.08 9.73
N ILE A 183 4.72 -20.71 8.57
CA ILE A 183 3.81 -21.82 8.36
C ILE A 183 4.21 -22.95 9.31
N ASP A 184 3.32 -23.33 10.22
CA ASP A 184 3.47 -24.58 10.95
C ASP A 184 3.12 -25.73 9.99
N ILE A 185 4.16 -26.26 9.35
CA ILE A 185 4.06 -27.34 8.35
C ILE A 185 3.45 -28.60 8.97
N HIS A 186 3.58 -28.78 10.29
CA HIS A 186 3.06 -29.97 10.98
C HIS A 186 1.57 -29.85 11.28
N ASN A 187 1.08 -28.65 11.60
CA ASN A 187 -0.33 -28.44 11.99
C ASN A 187 -1.20 -27.86 10.88
N ALA A 188 -0.61 -27.54 9.72
CA ALA A 188 -1.28 -26.92 8.60
C ALA A 188 -2.04 -25.62 8.95
N VAL A 189 -1.52 -24.86 9.92
CA VAL A 189 -2.06 -23.58 10.36
C VAL A 189 -1.12 -22.46 9.94
N THR A 190 -1.67 -21.43 9.32
CA THR A 190 -0.99 -20.16 9.07
C THR A 190 -1.54 -19.12 10.03
N GLN A 191 -0.65 -18.49 10.79
CA GLN A 191 -0.97 -17.37 11.68
C GLN A 191 -0.90 -16.07 10.89
N ILE A 192 -2.02 -15.35 10.79
CA ILE A 192 -2.09 -14.04 10.15
C ILE A 192 -2.28 -12.98 11.23
N TYR A 193 -1.36 -12.04 11.27
CA TYR A 193 -1.36 -10.90 12.17
C TYR A 193 -1.92 -9.68 11.43
N CYS A 194 -2.81 -8.96 12.11
CA CYS A 194 -3.48 -7.78 11.61
C CYS A 194 -3.34 -6.66 12.62
N THR A 195 -2.47 -5.71 12.33
CA THR A 195 -2.17 -4.56 13.20
C THR A 195 -2.81 -3.33 12.62
N LYS A 196 -3.83 -2.79 13.30
CA LYS A 196 -4.51 -1.54 12.92
C LYS A 196 -4.03 -0.39 13.80
N PHE A 197 -3.74 0.75 13.22
CA PHE A 197 -3.19 1.91 13.92
C PHE A 197 -3.41 3.19 13.11
N ASP A 198 -3.34 4.33 13.78
CA ASP A 198 -3.25 5.65 13.15
C ASP A 198 -1.82 6.18 13.30
N VAL A 199 -1.42 7.14 12.48
CA VAL A 199 -0.15 7.84 12.64
C VAL A 199 -0.41 9.30 12.95
N GLN A 200 0.22 9.79 14.01
CA GLN A 200 0.24 11.21 14.39
C GLN A 200 1.68 11.69 14.47
N VAL A 201 1.92 12.93 14.09
CA VAL A 201 3.23 13.57 14.24
C VAL A 201 3.22 14.37 15.54
N ILE A 202 4.04 13.95 16.51
CA ILE A 202 4.17 14.58 17.82
C ILE A 202 5.63 15.03 17.93
N ASP A 203 5.87 16.33 18.12
CA ASP A 203 7.23 16.90 18.22
C ASP A 203 8.16 16.48 17.06
N GLU A 204 7.66 16.58 15.83
CA GLU A 204 8.34 16.15 14.58
C GLU A 204 8.61 14.64 14.45
N GLN A 205 8.18 13.82 15.41
CA GLN A 205 8.30 12.37 15.38
C GLN A 205 6.96 11.74 14.98
N PRO A 206 6.91 10.91 13.92
CA PRO A 206 5.71 10.13 13.63
C PRO A 206 5.56 8.99 14.66
N CYS A 207 4.37 8.89 15.22
CA CYS A 207 3.99 7.97 16.29
C CYS A 207 2.74 7.18 15.89
N ALA A 208 2.81 5.86 16.04
CA ALA A 208 1.66 4.98 15.93
C ALA A 208 0.79 5.13 17.18
N VAL A 209 -0.48 5.44 16.98
CA VAL A 209 -1.48 5.58 18.05
C VAL A 209 -2.67 4.67 17.77
N ASN A 210 -3.48 4.40 18.81
CA ASN A 210 -4.64 3.50 18.72
C ASN A 210 -4.30 2.12 18.12
N VAL A 211 -3.09 1.63 18.45
CA VAL A 211 -2.57 0.37 17.92
C VAL A 211 -3.36 -0.79 18.50
N SER A 212 -3.79 -1.70 17.63
CA SER A 212 -4.44 -2.94 18.02
C SER A 212 -4.01 -4.06 17.08
N THR A 213 -3.50 -5.16 17.63
CA THR A 213 -3.09 -6.34 16.87
C THR A 213 -4.05 -7.49 17.12
N GLN A 214 -4.54 -8.10 16.04
CA GLN A 214 -5.38 -9.29 16.08
C GLN A 214 -4.67 -10.45 15.37
N LEU A 215 -4.77 -11.64 15.95
CA LEU A 215 -4.24 -12.87 15.40
C LEU A 215 -5.39 -13.72 14.84
N TYR A 216 -5.24 -14.18 13.60
CA TYR A 216 -6.13 -15.12 12.96
C TYR A 216 -5.40 -16.41 12.62
N ASN A 217 -5.98 -17.53 13.02
CA ASN A 217 -5.48 -18.86 12.67
C ASN A 217 -6.24 -19.37 11.45
N VAL A 218 -5.57 -19.43 10.30
CA VAL A 218 -6.15 -19.93 9.05
C VAL A 218 -5.70 -21.36 8.83
N ARG A 219 -6.66 -22.28 8.71
CA ARG A 219 -6.42 -23.68 8.32
C ARG A 219 -6.63 -23.81 6.83
N GLY A 220 -5.67 -24.37 6.10
CA GLY A 220 -5.81 -24.59 4.67
C GLY A 220 -4.54 -25.05 3.96
N PRO A 221 -4.66 -25.47 2.68
CA PRO A 221 -3.51 -25.89 1.87
C PRO A 221 -2.54 -24.72 1.64
N HIS A 222 -1.24 -25.01 1.76
CA HIS A 222 -0.13 -24.05 1.99
C HIS A 222 0.31 -23.16 0.82
N PHE A 223 -0.59 -22.79 -0.10
CA PHE A 223 -0.25 -22.02 -1.31
C PHE A 223 -1.03 -20.70 -1.46
N ILE A 224 -1.60 -20.15 -0.39
CA ILE A 224 -2.32 -18.89 -0.48
C ILE A 224 -1.32 -17.74 -0.46
N GLY A 225 -1.00 -17.21 -1.65
CA GLY A 225 -0.43 -15.88 -1.75
C GLY A 225 -1.42 -14.86 -1.19
N ILE A 226 -0.99 -14.05 -0.23
CA ILE A 226 -1.79 -12.93 0.26
C ILE A 226 -1.75 -11.84 -0.81
N ASN A 227 -2.70 -11.89 -1.74
CA ASN A 227 -2.98 -10.80 -2.66
C ASN A 227 -4.02 -9.90 -1.99
N ALA A 228 -3.64 -8.67 -1.64
CA ALA A 228 -4.60 -7.63 -1.34
C ALA A 228 -5.18 -7.11 -2.66
N VAL A 229 -6.51 -6.95 -2.73
CA VAL A 229 -7.24 -6.32 -3.85
C VAL A 229 -7.51 -4.87 -3.48
#